data_AF-A0A5C7R9Y9-F1
#
_entry.id   AF-A0A5C7R9Y9-F1
#
_cell.length_a   1.000
_cell.length_b   1.000
_cell.length_c   1.000
_cell.angle_alpha   90.00
_cell.angle_beta   90.00
_cell.angle_gamma   90.00
#
_symmetry.space_group_name_H-M   'P 1'
#
loop_
_entity.id
_entity.type
_entity.pdbx_description
1 polymer ?
#
loop_
_entity_poly.entity_id
_entity_poly.type
_entity_poly.pdbx_seq_one_letter_code
_entity_poly.pdbx_strand_id
1 'polypeptide(L)'
;HKLGGRKLQIARQCVLSAKLFVMAASEEQRLAPNLRSAVLHRDPQIFRLDSDVAYDATALLMWFFIAVCLAAGWWEAGAVLGGLKLLGTGRRAARAD
;
A
#
# COMPACT_ATOMS: atom_id res chain seq x y z
N HIS A 1 -13.28 -4.17 -8.38
CA HIS A 1 -14.22 -5.28 -8.69
C HIS A 1 -13.63 -6.62 -8.25
N LYS A 2 -14.35 -7.46 -7.48
CA LYS A 2 -13.83 -8.78 -7.04
C LYS A 2 -13.81 -9.78 -8.22
N LEU A 3 -12.64 -10.36 -8.49
CA LEU A 3 -12.47 -11.47 -9.45
C LEU A 3 -13.12 -12.74 -8.86
N GLY A 4 -14.31 -13.09 -9.33
CA GLY A 4 -15.07 -14.26 -8.88
C GLY A 4 -15.73 -15.04 -10.01
N GLY A 5 -16.10 -16.29 -9.73
CA GLY A 5 -16.83 -17.17 -10.65
C GLY A 5 -16.14 -17.39 -11.99
N ARG A 6 -16.89 -17.23 -13.09
CA ARG A 6 -16.41 -17.47 -14.46
C ARG A 6 -15.27 -16.54 -14.89
N LYS A 7 -15.25 -15.29 -14.41
CA LYS A 7 -14.18 -14.32 -14.71
C LYS A 7 -12.82 -14.79 -14.15
N LEU A 8 -12.85 -15.43 -12.98
CA LEU A 8 -11.65 -15.99 -12.35
C LEU A 8 -11.12 -17.20 -13.11
N GLN A 9 -12.01 -18.06 -13.62
CA GLN A 9 -11.61 -19.22 -14.42
C GLN A 9 -10.93 -18.80 -15.72
N ILE A 10 -11.49 -17.81 -16.42
CA ILE A 10 -10.89 -17.26 -17.65
C ILE A 10 -9.54 -16.62 -17.33
N ALA A 11 -9.45 -15.79 -16.28
CA ALA A 11 -8.18 -15.19 -15.86
C ALA A 11 -7.11 -16.24 -15.54
N ARG A 12 -7.48 -17.34 -14.88
CA ARG A 12 -6.57 -18.47 -14.61
C ARG A 12 -6.08 -19.13 -15.90
N GLN A 13 -6.97 -19.37 -16.87
CA GLN A 13 -6.59 -19.93 -18.17
C GLN A 13 -5.64 -19.00 -18.94
N CYS A 14 -5.88 -17.68 -18.89
CA CYS A 14 -4.98 -16.69 -19.47
C CYS A 14 -3.59 -16.74 -18.82
N VAL A 15 -3.49 -16.81 -17.49
CA VAL A 15 -2.19 -16.90 -16.80
C VAL A 15 -1.45 -18.20 -17.13
N LEU A 16 -2.17 -19.32 -17.24
CA LEU A 16 -1.56 -20.61 -17.59
C LEU A 16 -1.08 -20.67 -19.04
N SER A 17 -1.77 -20.00 -19.97
CA SER A 17 -1.42 -19.99 -21.40
C SER A 17 -0.40 -18.91 -21.78
N ALA A 18 -0.43 -17.75 -21.11
CA ALA A 18 0.44 -16.63 -21.44
C ALA A 18 1.91 -16.94 -21.17
N LYS A 19 2.81 -16.49 -22.06
CA LYS A 19 4.27 -16.59 -21.86
C LYS A 19 4.78 -15.54 -20.85
N LEU A 20 4.17 -14.35 -20.87
CA LEU A 20 4.45 -13.22 -19.99
C LEU A 20 3.12 -12.67 -19.48
N PHE A 21 3.05 -12.34 -18.20
CA PHE A 21 1.89 -11.72 -17.59
C PHE A 21 2.35 -10.66 -16.59
N VAL A 22 1.59 -9.57 -16.49
CA VAL A 22 1.79 -8.51 -15.51
C VAL A 22 0.48 -8.35 -14.74
N MET A 23 0.55 -8.31 -13.42
CA MET A 23 -0.62 -8.20 -12.57
C MET A 23 -0.34 -7.20 -11.46
N ALA A 24 -1.32 -6.35 -11.18
CA ALA A 24 -1.33 -5.50 -10.00
C ALA A 24 -2.38 -6.03 -9.01
N ALA A 25 -1.98 -6.24 -7.76
CA ALA A 25 -2.88 -6.55 -6.67
C ALA A 25 -2.48 -5.74 -5.45
N SER A 26 -3.47 -5.21 -4.72
CA SER A 26 -3.23 -4.42 -3.52
C SER A 26 -2.59 -5.25 -2.40
N GLU A 27 -2.96 -6.54 -2.28
CA GLU A 27 -2.35 -7.50 -1.38
C GLU A 27 -2.30 -8.87 -2.07
N GLU A 28 -1.24 -9.65 -1.84
CA GLU A 28 -1.14 -11.03 -2.35
C GLU A 28 -2.28 -11.92 -1.85
N GLN A 29 -2.76 -11.68 -0.62
CA GLN A 29 -3.88 -12.42 -0.02
C GLN A 29 -5.23 -12.13 -0.69
N ARG A 30 -5.36 -11.00 -1.38
CA ARG A 30 -6.56 -10.65 -2.15
C ARG A 30 -6.65 -11.39 -3.48
N LEU A 31 -5.58 -12.02 -3.97
CA LEU A 31 -5.70 -12.96 -5.08
C LEU A 31 -6.46 -14.19 -4.64
N ALA A 32 -7.43 -14.61 -5.44
CA ALA A 32 -8.15 -15.84 -5.18
C ALA A 32 -7.18 -17.05 -5.15
N PRO A 33 -7.36 -18.02 -4.24
CA PRO A 33 -6.38 -19.09 -3.99
C PRO A 33 -5.97 -19.84 -5.26
N ASN A 34 -6.94 -20.15 -6.13
CA ASN A 34 -6.72 -20.88 -7.37
C ASN A 34 -5.90 -20.11 -8.42
N LEU A 35 -5.98 -18.77 -8.42
CA LEU A 35 -5.18 -17.94 -9.31
C LEU A 35 -3.79 -17.73 -8.70
N ARG A 36 -3.72 -17.54 -7.38
CA ARG A 36 -2.49 -17.33 -6.62
C ARG A 36 -1.52 -18.51 -6.77
N SER A 37 -2.00 -19.75 -6.67
CA SER A 37 -1.17 -20.94 -6.86
C SER A 37 -0.62 -21.04 -8.28
N ALA A 38 -1.44 -20.75 -9.30
CA ALA A 38 -1.00 -20.75 -10.70
C ALA A 38 0.06 -19.68 -11.00
N VAL A 39 -0.04 -18.52 -10.35
CA VAL A 39 0.92 -17.42 -10.45
C VAL A 39 2.22 -17.77 -9.74
N LEU A 40 2.15 -18.16 -8.47
CA LEU A 40 3.33 -18.45 -7.63
C LEU A 40 4.13 -19.66 -8.13
N HIS A 41 3.48 -20.63 -8.76
CA HIS A 41 4.17 -21.79 -9.32
C HIS A 41 5.16 -21.43 -10.44
N ARG A 42 5.04 -20.24 -11.04
CA ARG A 42 5.97 -19.73 -12.07
C ARG A 42 7.09 -18.85 -11.53
N ASP A 43 7.24 -18.78 -10.20
CA ASP A 43 8.26 -17.97 -9.52
C ASP A 43 8.36 -16.53 -10.08
N PRO A 44 7.25 -15.76 -10.03
CA PRO A 44 7.19 -14.44 -10.64
C PRO A 44 8.04 -13.44 -9.88
N GLN A 45 8.59 -12.45 -10.59
CA GLN A 45 9.21 -11.30 -9.94
C GLN A 45 8.13 -10.46 -9.24
N ILE A 46 8.18 -10.40 -7.92
CA ILE A 46 7.22 -9.66 -7.09
C ILE A 46 7.81 -8.28 -6.79
N PHE A 47 7.15 -7.23 -7.29
CA PHE A 47 7.45 -5.85 -6.92
C PHE A 47 6.46 -5.38 -5.87
N ARG A 48 6.93 -5.21 -4.63
CA ARG A 48 6.13 -4.61 -3.55
C ARG A 48 6.34 -3.10 -3.58
N LEU A 49 5.38 -2.37 -4.16
CA LEU A 49 5.41 -0.91 -4.17
C LEU A 49 5.31 -0.29 -2.77
N ASP A 50 4.83 -1.05 -1.80
CA ASP A 50 4.66 -0.61 -0.41
C ASP A 50 5.97 -0.58 0.38
N SER A 51 7.03 -1.26 -0.08
CA SER A 51 8.18 -1.53 0.79
C SER A 51 9.36 -0.57 0.68
N ASP A 52 9.44 0.36 -0.28
CA ASP A 52 10.61 1.25 -0.38
C ASP A 52 10.33 2.51 -1.21
N VAL A 53 9.45 3.38 -0.73
CA VAL A 53 9.36 4.75 -1.24
C VAL A 53 9.39 5.71 -0.06
N ALA A 54 10.12 6.81 -0.21
CA ALA A 54 10.51 7.87 0.74
C ALA A 54 9.41 8.51 1.63
N TYR A 55 8.18 7.99 1.62
CA TYR A 55 7.04 8.52 2.37
C TYR A 55 7.09 8.23 3.88
N ASP A 56 7.75 7.15 4.33
CA ASP A 56 7.84 6.88 5.77
C ASP A 56 8.77 7.89 6.48
N ALA A 57 9.83 8.34 5.80
CA ALA A 57 10.71 9.40 6.28
C ALA A 57 9.95 10.73 6.50
N THR A 58 8.95 11.04 5.67
CA THR A 58 8.11 12.24 5.85
C THR A 58 7.33 12.20 7.17
N ALA A 59 6.93 11.01 7.63
CA ALA A 59 6.27 10.87 8.92
C ALA A 59 7.23 11.13 10.09
N LEU A 60 8.44 10.56 10.02
CA LEU A 60 9.52 10.82 10.96
C LEU A 60 9.92 12.31 10.98
N LEU A 61 10.04 12.94 9.82
CA LEU A 61 10.37 14.36 9.66
C LEU A 61 9.32 15.26 10.32
N MET A 62 8.03 14.95 10.14
CA MET A 62 6.94 15.71 10.79
C MET A 62 6.99 15.59 12.31
N TRP A 63 7.22 14.38 12.84
CA TRP A 63 7.39 14.20 14.29
C TRP A 63 8.62 14.93 14.82
N PHE A 64 9.71 14.94 14.06
CA PHE A 64 10.90 15.72 14.39
C PHE A 64 10.60 17.22 14.46
N PHE A 65 9.91 17.80 13.47
CA PHE A 65 9.51 19.21 13.51
C PHE A 65 8.59 19.54 14.69
N ILE A 66 7.61 18.66 14.98
CA ILE A 66 6.73 18.84 16.14
C ILE A 66 7.55 18.82 17.44
N ALA A 67 8.48 17.87 17.60
CA ALA A 67 9.34 17.78 18.78
C ALA A 67 10.24 19.02 18.93
N VAL A 68 10.80 19.54 17.83
CA VAL A 68 11.62 20.76 17.83
C VAL A 68 10.79 21.98 18.22
N CYS A 69 9.57 22.14 17.69
CA CYS A 69 8.69 23.25 18.06
C CYS A 69 8.33 23.22 19.56
N LEU A 70 8.06 22.04 20.12
CA LEU A 70 7.77 21.88 21.55
C LEU A 70 9.01 22.19 22.40
N ALA A 71 10.19 21.70 22.01
CA ALA A 71 11.45 21.95 22.72
C ALA A 71 11.88 23.43 22.67
N ALA A 72 11.58 24.14 21.57
CA ALA A 72 11.82 25.57 21.42
C ALA A 72 10.80 26.45 22.18
N GLY A 73 9.80 25.86 22.85
CA GLY A 73 8.76 26.58 23.59
C GLY A 73 7.65 27.17 22.70
N TRP A 74 7.58 26.80 21.43
CA TRP A 74 6.54 27.22 20.49
C TRP A 74 5.35 26.25 20.53
N TRP A 75 4.62 26.31 21.65
CA TRP A 75 3.48 25.43 21.93
C TRP A 75 2.35 25.53 20.90
N GLU A 76 2.05 26.74 20.42
CA GLU A 76 1.02 26.99 19.39
C GLU A 76 1.36 26.31 18.06
N ALA A 77 2.61 26.47 17.58
CA ALA A 77 3.06 25.85 16.34
C ALA A 77 3.10 24.32 16.44
N GLY A 78 3.55 23.79 17.58
CA GLY A 78 3.53 22.35 17.87
C GLY A 78 2.11 21.77 17.89
N ALA A 79 1.15 22.49 18.48
CA ALA A 79 -0.26 22.08 18.52
C ALA A 79 -0.89 22.05 17.12
N VAL A 80 -0.65 23.08 16.30
CA VAL A 80 -1.14 23.13 14.90
C VAL A 80 -0.54 22.00 14.06
N LEU A 81 0.77 21.81 14.11
CA LEU A 81 1.46 20.75 13.35
C LEU A 81 1.05 19.35 13.80
N GLY A 82 0.91 19.15 15.12
CA GLY A 82 0.41 17.91 15.70
C GLY A 82 -1.03 17.61 15.29
N GLY A 83 -1.92 18.61 15.34
CA GLY A 83 -3.31 18.48 14.89
C GLY A 83 -3.42 18.11 13.41
N LEU A 84 -2.66 18.79 12.53
CA LEU A 84 -2.62 18.49 11.11
C LEU A 84 -2.05 17.08 10.83
N LYS A 85 -1.01 16.68 11.56
CA LYS A 85 -0.44 15.33 11.44
C LYS A 85 -1.46 14.26 11.83
N LEU A 86 -2.18 14.45 12.95
CA LEU A 86 -3.20 13.51 13.41
C LEU A 86 -4.37 13.38 12.42
N LEU A 87 -4.84 14.49 11.87
CA LEU A 87 -5.90 14.51 10.84
C LEU A 87 -5.47 13.80 9.54
N GLY A 88 -4.22 13.98 9.12
CA GLY A 88 -3.66 13.34 7.93
C GLY A 88 -3.38 11.84 8.08
N THR A 89 -3.22 11.33 9.31
CA THR A 89 -2.90 9.91 9.60
C THR A 89 -4.12 8.99 9.76
N GLY A 90 -5.34 9.48 9.55
CA GLY A 90 -6.54 8.66 9.66
C GLY A 90 -6.53 7.46 8.71
N ARG A 91 -7.05 6.30 9.16
CA ARG A 91 -7.22 5.02 8.44
C ARG A 91 -7.96 5.13 7.07
N ARG A 92 -8.41 6.32 6.69
CA ARG A 92 -9.13 6.65 5.45
C ARG A 92 -8.40 7.63 4.51
N ALA A 93 -7.29 8.25 4.93
CA ALA A 93 -6.59 9.23 4.08
C ALA A 93 -5.91 8.59 2.85
N ALA A 94 -5.61 7.29 2.92
CA ALA A 94 -4.85 6.57 1.90
C ALA A 94 -5.66 5.47 1.16
N ARG A 95 -6.98 5.41 1.31
CA ARG A 95 -7.81 4.50 0.51
C ARG A 95 -8.49 5.26 -0.63
N ALA A 96 -7.75 5.45 -1.70
CA ALA A 96 -8.36 5.43 -3.02
C ALA A 96 -8.60 3.94 -3.37
N ASP A 97 -9.70 3.37 -2.86
CA ASP A 97 -10.29 2.16 -3.46
C ASP A 97 -11.07 2.57 -4.73
#